data_AF-A0A523E9Z6-F1
#
_entry.id   AF-A0A523E9Z6-F1
#
_cell.length_a   1.000
_cell.length_b   1.000
_cell.length_c   1.000
_cell.angle_alpha   90.00
_cell.angle_beta   90.00
_cell.angle_gamma   90.00
#
_symmetry.space_group_name_H-M   'P 1'
#
loop_
_entity.id
_entity.type
_entity.pdbx_description
1 polymer ?
#
loop_
_entity_poly.entity_id
_entity_poly.type
_entity_poly.pdbx_seq_one_letter_code
_entity_poly.pdbx_strand_id
1 'polypeptide(L)'
;MTKLRVRMWRDLWRMRWRAIVIVLTIASAVSIHVGLYTGIRSLYWTRDSINEELSFADLELHFVPEDLNNVPPLDALAGVERVEKRLLFPGLVETPRGARLSAS
;
A
#
# COMPACT_ATOMS: atom_id res chain seq x y z
N MET A 1 50.30 -1.12 15.95
CA MET A 1 49.27 -0.69 14.98
C MET A 1 48.41 0.49 15.45
N THR A 2 48.15 0.67 16.76
CA THR A 2 47.27 1.74 17.31
C THR A 2 47.82 3.16 17.23
N LYS A 3 49.16 3.36 17.27
CA LYS A 3 49.78 4.70 17.21
C LYS A 3 49.47 5.48 15.92
N LEU A 4 49.28 4.78 14.80
CA LEU A 4 48.94 5.40 13.51
C LEU A 4 47.52 5.98 13.52
N ARG A 5 46.54 5.23 14.07
CA ARG A 5 45.14 5.69 14.21
C ARG A 5 45.02 6.97 15.03
N VAL A 6 45.74 7.03 16.15
CA VAL A 6 45.70 8.20 17.04
C VAL A 6 46.29 9.44 16.35
N ARG A 7 47.37 9.27 15.58
CA ARG A 7 47.97 10.36 14.80
C ARG A 7 47.04 10.84 13.70
N MET A 8 46.38 9.94 12.98
CA MET A 8 45.38 10.28 11.96
C MET A 8 44.20 11.05 12.54
N TRP A 9 43.67 10.63 13.69
CA TRP A 9 42.60 11.35 14.37
C TRP A 9 42.99 12.77 14.78
N ARG A 10 44.24 12.97 15.20
CA ARG A 10 44.76 14.29 15.58
C ARG A 10 44.95 15.20 14.37
N ASP A 11 45.40 14.66 13.24
CA ASP A 11 45.47 15.42 11.98
C ASP A 11 44.08 15.74 11.43
N LEU A 12 43.12 14.82 11.57
CA LEU A 12 41.72 15.05 11.21
C LEU A 12 41.12 16.20 12.03
N TRP A 13 41.47 16.29 13.32
CA TRP A 13 41.08 17.40 14.19
C TRP A 13 41.70 18.74 13.80
N ARG A 14 42.93 18.75 13.26
CA ARG A 14 43.54 19.96 12.69
C ARG A 14 42.82 20.45 11.44
N MET A 15 42.25 19.54 10.65
CA MET A 15 41.44 19.83 9.46
C MET A 15 39.92 19.83 9.75
N ARG A 16 39.51 20.26 10.95
CA ARG A 16 38.13 20.30 11.45
C ARG A 16 37.06 20.62 10.40
N TRP A 17 37.23 21.68 9.62
CA TRP A 17 36.23 22.11 8.63
C TRP A 17 36.14 21.17 7.42
N ARG A 18 37.28 20.67 6.92
CA ARG A 18 37.28 19.73 5.79
C ARG A 18 36.71 18.38 6.17
N ALA A 19 37.07 17.87 7.35
CA ALA A 19 36.55 16.61 7.85
C ALA A 19 35.04 16.65 8.05
N ILE A 20 34.52 17.75 8.62
CA ILE A 20 33.07 17.96 8.80
C ILE A 20 32.35 17.95 7.45
N VAL A 21 32.86 18.67 6.45
CA VAL A 21 32.22 18.72 5.11
C VAL A 21 32.12 17.31 4.51
N ILE A 22 33.20 16.52 4.55
CA ILE A 22 33.21 15.15 4.02
C ILE A 22 32.18 14.27 4.74
N VAL A 23 32.17 14.30 6.07
CA VAL A 23 31.21 13.51 6.86
C VAL A 23 29.78 13.94 6.58
N LEU A 24 29.51 15.25 6.49
CA LEU A 24 28.20 15.79 6.21
C LEU A 24 27.70 15.38 4.82
N THR A 25 28.57 15.42 3.81
CA THR A 25 28.23 14.98 2.45
C THR A 25 27.89 13.50 2.41
N ILE A 26 28.68 12.65 3.07
CA ILE A 26 28.42 11.20 3.15
C ILE A 26 27.11 10.95 3.91
N ALA A 27 26.91 11.60 5.06
CA ALA A 27 25.69 11.48 5.85
C ALA A 27 24.46 11.91 5.06
N SER A 28 24.55 13.01 4.31
CA SER A 28 23.46 13.50 3.45
C SER A 28 23.08 12.46 2.39
N ALA A 29 24.07 11.91 1.68
CA ALA A 29 23.82 10.89 0.66
C ALA A 29 23.14 9.64 1.24
N VAL A 30 23.61 9.16 2.41
CA VAL A 30 23.04 7.99 3.09
C VAL A 30 21.62 8.30 3.60
N SER A 31 21.41 9.46 4.20
CA SER A 31 20.10 9.88 4.73
C SER A 31 19.05 9.98 3.63
N ILE A 32 19.40 10.51 2.45
CA ILE A 32 18.46 10.56 1.30
C ILE A 32 18.07 9.14 0.89
N HIS A 33 19.04 8.23 0.79
CA HIS A 33 18.78 6.86 0.40
C HIS A 33 17.90 6.12 1.41
N VAL A 34 18.27 6.14 2.68
CA VAL A 34 17.52 5.47 3.76
C VAL A 34 16.16 6.12 3.96
N GLY A 35 16.08 7.45 3.86
CA GLY A 35 14.83 8.22 3.98
C GLY A 35 13.82 7.84 2.90
N LEU A 36 14.26 7.68 1.65
CA LEU A 36 13.38 7.27 0.57
C LEU A 36 12.82 5.86 0.80
N TYR A 37 13.67 4.90 1.15
CA TYR A 37 13.24 3.53 1.45
C TYR A 37 12.30 3.45 2.65
N THR A 38 12.60 4.20 3.71
CA THR A 38 11.79 4.22 4.93
C THR A 38 10.46 4.93 4.69
N GLY A 39 10.45 6.03 3.93
CA GLY A 39 9.24 6.77 3.59
C GLY A 39 8.26 5.92 2.77
N ILE A 40 8.77 5.22 1.75
CA ILE A 40 7.96 4.29 0.95
C ILE A 40 7.38 3.19 1.84
N ARG A 41 8.22 2.55 2.67
CA ARG A 41 7.77 1.49 3.58
C ARG A 41 6.72 1.97 4.58
N SER A 42 6.92 3.16 5.15
CA SER A 42 5.98 3.74 6.11
C SER A 42 4.63 4.07 5.46
N LEU A 43 4.64 4.51 4.19
CA LEU A 43 3.41 4.80 3.46
C LEU A 43 2.59 3.52 3.22
N TYR A 44 3.25 2.45 2.77
CA TYR A 44 2.58 1.17 2.59
C TYR A 44 2.11 0.57 3.91
N TRP A 45 2.92 0.66 4.97
CA TRP A 45 2.53 0.19 6.30
C TRP A 45 1.27 0.90 6.80
N THR A 46 1.21 2.23 6.70
CA THR A 46 0.02 2.99 7.09
C THR A 46 -1.19 2.68 6.21
N ARG A 47 -0.98 2.48 4.90
CA ARG A 47 -2.07 2.12 3.97
C ARG A 47 -2.64 0.75 4.30
N ASP A 48 -1.77 -0.24 4.52
CA ASP A 48 -2.19 -1.60 4.82
C ASP A 48 -2.84 -1.67 6.21
N SER A 49 -2.30 -0.97 7.22
CA SER A 49 -2.91 -0.94 8.55
C SER A 49 -4.30 -0.30 8.54
N ILE A 50 -4.49 0.78 7.76
CA ILE A 50 -5.79 1.45 7.63
C ILE A 50 -6.79 0.54 6.89
N ASN A 51 -6.36 -0.14 5.82
CA ASN A 51 -7.24 -1.07 5.10
C ASN A 51 -7.64 -2.28 5.94
N GLU A 52 -6.69 -2.82 6.72
CA GLU A 52 -6.94 -3.93 7.64
C GLU A 52 -7.93 -3.52 8.76
N GLU A 53 -7.72 -2.35 9.38
CA GLU A 53 -8.56 -1.87 10.49
C GLU A 53 -9.99 -1.54 10.03
N LEU A 54 -10.16 -1.00 8.82
CA LEU A 54 -11.47 -0.67 8.27
C LEU A 54 -12.14 -1.83 7.51
N SER A 55 -11.46 -2.98 7.40
CA SER A 55 -11.92 -4.13 6.59
C SER A 55 -12.34 -3.71 5.18
N PHE A 56 -11.65 -2.73 4.59
CA PHE A 56 -11.93 -2.31 3.22
C PHE A 56 -11.54 -3.45 2.27
N ALA A 57 -12.38 -3.70 1.27
CA ALA A 57 -12.07 -4.70 0.26
C ALA A 57 -10.76 -4.32 -0.45
N ASP A 58 -9.80 -5.25 -0.49
CA ASP A 58 -8.55 -5.06 -1.24
C ASP A 58 -8.79 -4.84 -2.75
N LEU A 59 -9.94 -5.31 -3.24
CA LEU A 59 -10.38 -5.17 -4.62
C LEU A 59 -11.89 -4.90 -4.66
N GLU A 60 -12.26 -3.74 -5.21
CA GLU A 60 -13.66 -3.38 -5.50
C GLU A 60 -13.96 -3.64 -6.97
N LEU A 61 -14.96 -4.47 -7.24
CA LEU A 61 -15.41 -4.79 -8.61
C LEU A 61 -16.79 -4.19 -8.84
N HIS A 62 -16.91 -3.41 -9.91
CA HIS A 62 -18.18 -2.78 -10.31
C HIS A 62 -18.77 -3.61 -11.45
N PHE A 63 -19.92 -4.21 -11.20
CA PHE A 63 -20.68 -4.92 -12.21
C PHE A 63 -21.80 -4.04 -12.74
N VAL A 64 -22.06 -4.10 -14.05
CA VAL A 64 -23.26 -3.52 -14.65
C VAL A 64 -24.48 -4.26 -14.07
N PRO A 65 -25.65 -3.60 -13.88
CA PRO A 65 -26.84 -4.28 -13.39
C PRO A 65 -27.19 -5.48 -14.28
N GLU A 66 -26.91 -6.67 -13.78
CA GLU A 66 -27.09 -7.95 -14.46
C GLU A 66 -27.68 -8.95 -13.45
N ASP A 67 -28.37 -9.97 -13.96
CA ASP A 67 -29.00 -10.99 -13.12
C ASP A 67 -27.94 -11.66 -12.24
N LEU A 68 -28.19 -11.76 -10.93
CA LEU A 68 -27.31 -12.38 -9.93
C LEU A 68 -26.90 -13.81 -10.31
N ASN A 69 -27.71 -14.48 -11.14
CA ASN A 69 -27.43 -15.81 -11.67
C ASN A 69 -26.29 -15.86 -12.70
N ASN A 70 -25.94 -14.74 -13.34
CA ASN A 70 -24.86 -14.68 -14.33
C ASN A 70 -23.51 -14.27 -13.73
N VAL A 71 -23.49 -13.83 -12.46
CA VAL A 71 -22.25 -13.51 -11.76
C VAL A 71 -21.61 -14.81 -11.29
N PRO A 72 -20.39 -15.16 -11.74
CA PRO A 72 -19.72 -16.38 -11.30
C PRO A 72 -19.48 -16.33 -9.77
N PRO A 73 -19.49 -17.48 -9.08
CA PRO A 73 -19.23 -17.54 -7.64
C PRO A 73 -17.80 -17.07 -7.34
N LEU A 74 -17.67 -15.83 -6.87
CA LEU A 74 -16.39 -15.21 -6.55
C LEU A 74 -15.76 -15.77 -5.26
N ASP A 75 -16.59 -16.39 -4.42
CA ASP A 75 -16.22 -17.10 -3.20
C ASP A 75 -15.47 -18.41 -3.46
N ALA A 76 -15.58 -18.97 -4.67
CA ALA A 76 -14.89 -20.20 -5.06
C ALA A 76 -13.49 -19.96 -5.67
N LEU A 77 -13.06 -18.71 -5.81
CA LEU A 77 -11.74 -18.37 -6.37
C LEU A 77 -10.63 -18.60 -5.34
N ALA A 78 -9.57 -19.29 -5.75
CA ALA A 78 -8.40 -19.52 -4.91
C ALA A 78 -7.70 -18.19 -4.57
N GLY A 79 -7.60 -17.87 -3.27
CA GLY A 79 -7.01 -16.62 -2.76
C GLY A 79 -8.03 -15.56 -2.33
N VAL A 80 -9.33 -15.84 -2.44
CA VAL A 80 -10.39 -14.95 -1.93
C VAL A 80 -10.77 -15.36 -0.52
N GLU A 81 -10.52 -14.49 0.46
CA GLU A 81 -10.87 -14.76 1.87
C GLU A 81 -12.34 -14.42 2.17
N ARG A 82 -12.84 -13.30 1.63
CA ARG A 82 -14.20 -12.83 1.87
C ARG A 82 -14.74 -12.01 0.70
N VAL A 83 -15.98 -12.26 0.32
CA VAL A 83 -16.71 -11.50 -0.70
C VAL A 83 -17.90 -10.82 -0.05
N GLU A 84 -17.97 -9.49 -0.16
CA GLU A 84 -19.13 -8.71 0.28
C GLU A 84 -19.86 -8.14 -0.94
N LYS A 85 -21.11 -8.55 -1.14
CA LYS A 85 -21.97 -8.03 -2.21
C LYS A 85 -22.74 -6.84 -1.68
N ARG A 86 -22.42 -5.63 -2.16
CA ARG A 86 -23.16 -4.39 -1.83
C ARG A 86 -23.88 -3.89 -3.09
N LEU A 87 -25.05 -3.28 -2.90
CA LEU A 87 -25.98 -2.83 -3.95
C LEU A 87 -26.76 -3.97 -4.64
N LEU A 88 -27.59 -4.66 -3.86
CA LEU A 88 -28.72 -5.43 -4.40
C LEU A 88 -29.85 -4.44 -4.73
N PHE A 89 -29.93 -4.01 -5.99
CA PHE A 89 -31.08 -3.23 -6.44
C PHE A 89 -32.21 -4.19 -6.84
N PRO A 90 -33.44 -4.02 -6.34
CA PRO A 90 -34.58 -4.74 -6.87
C PRO A 90 -34.78 -4.33 -8.33
N GLY A 91 -34.40 -5.20 -9.25
CA GLY A 91 -34.62 -5.02 -10.68
C GLY A 91 -36.08 -5.30 -11.02
N LEU A 92 -36.75 -4.35 -11.68
CA LEU A 92 -38.03 -4.62 -12.32
C LEU A 92 -37.77 -5.27 -13.68
N VAL A 93 -38.09 -6.55 -13.82
CA VAL A 93 -38.06 -7.22 -15.12
C VAL A 93 -39.42 -7.01 -15.78
N GLU A 94 -39.46 -6.18 -16.81
CA GLU A 94 -40.62 -6.08 -17.69
C GLU A 94 -40.63 -7.25 -18.66
N THR A 95 -41.48 -8.23 -18.36
CA THR A 95 -41.72 -9.37 -19.26
C THR A 95 -42.56 -8.88 -20.45
N PRO A 96 -42.37 -9.40 -21.69
CA PRO A 96 -43.15 -8.99 -22.88
C PRO A 96 -44.69 -9.11 -22.75
N ARG A 97 -45.19 -9.74 -21.68
CA ARG A 97 -46.61 -9.86 -21.33
C ARG A 97 -47.14 -8.81 -20.34
N GLY A 98 -46.34 -7.79 -19.97
CA GLY A 98 -46.76 -6.71 -19.07
C GLY A 98 -46.88 -7.11 -17.59
N ALA A 99 -46.44 -8.31 -17.21
CA ALA A 99 -46.36 -8.73 -15.83
C ALA A 99 -45.06 -8.20 -15.19
N ARG A 100 -45.20 -7.39 -14.14
CA ARG A 100 -44.10 -6.93 -13.29
C ARG A 100 -43.84 -7.99 -12.23
N LEU A 101 -42.72 -8.70 -12.34
CA LEU A 101 -42.26 -9.61 -11.29
C LEU A 101 -41.25 -8.86 -10.43
N SER A 102 -41.58 -8.69 -9.16
CA SER A 102 -40.67 -8.15 -8.15
C SER A 102 -39.86 -9.31 -7.59
N ALA A 103 -38.55 -9.33 -7.84
CA ALA A 103 -37.64 -10.21 -7.11
C ALA A 103 -37.26 -9.48 -5.81
N SER A 104 -37.79 -9.98 -4.69
CA SER A 104 -37.43 -9.61 -3.32
C SER A 104 -36.28 -10.45 -2.82
#